data_AF-A0A8J8KMI6-F1
#
_entry.id   AF-A0A8J8KMI6-F1
#
_cell.length_a   1.000
_cell.length_b   1.000
_cell.length_c   1.000
_cell.angle_alpha   90.00
_cell.angle_beta   90.00
_cell.angle_gamma   90.00
#
_symmetry.space_group_name_H-M   'P 1'
#
loop_
_entity.id
_entity.type
_entity.pdbx_description
1 polymer ?
#
loop_
_entity_poly.entity_id
_entity_poly.type
_entity_poly.pdbx_seq_one_letter_code
_entity_poly.pdbx_strand_id
1 'polypeptide(L)'
;MANNVLNVPIAELIAASNEFQAMLHDMRGRLTGLENFMADRIKTWDGASKAAYAQLQGEWQTGAQQLNGVGEDFANAILQSGQKFTQAEERNLEAIARTRSSFS
;
A
#
# COMPACT_ATOMS: atom_id res chain seq x y z
N MET A 1 25.77 -19.37 -3.98
CA MET A 1 24.34 -19.07 -4.24
C MET A 1 24.15 -17.61 -3.89
N ALA A 2 23.77 -16.77 -4.87
CA ALA A 2 23.64 -15.34 -4.66
C ALA A 2 22.52 -15.10 -3.65
N ASN A 3 22.91 -14.66 -2.46
CA ASN A 3 22.00 -14.15 -1.45
C ASN A 3 21.35 -12.90 -2.05
N ASN A 4 20.17 -13.08 -2.63
CA ASN A 4 19.25 -11.99 -2.96
C ASN A 4 18.66 -11.47 -1.63
N VAL A 5 19.54 -11.03 -0.74
CA VAL A 5 19.17 -10.28 0.45
C VAL A 5 18.56 -9.01 -0.11
N LEU A 6 17.26 -8.86 0.12
CA LEU A 6 16.56 -7.60 -0.05
C LEU A 6 17.37 -6.54 0.70
N ASN A 7 18.26 -5.83 0.00
CA ASN A 7 19.10 -4.78 0.56
C ASN A 7 18.32 -3.46 0.71
N VAL A 8 17.00 -3.56 0.73
CA VAL A 8 16.08 -2.46 1.00
C VAL A 8 15.76 -2.58 2.50
N PRO A 9 16.21 -1.63 3.33
CA PRO A 9 15.84 -1.58 4.74
C PRO A 9 14.32 -1.65 4.90
N ILE A 10 13.84 -2.43 5.86
CA ILE A 10 12.39 -2.51 6.19
C ILE A 10 11.78 -1.12 6.39
N ALA A 11 12.57 -0.17 6.91
CA ALA A 11 12.19 1.23 7.07
C ALA A 11 11.84 1.92 5.73
N GLU A 12 12.59 1.67 4.66
CA GLU A 12 12.31 2.22 3.32
C GLU A 12 11.04 1.63 2.71
N LEU A 13 10.80 0.33 2.94
CA LEU A 13 9.56 -0.32 2.52
C LEU A 13 8.33 0.23 3.26
N ILE A 14 8.44 0.44 4.56
CA ILE A 14 7.38 1.09 5.36
C ILE A 14 7.15 2.53 4.87
N ALA A 15 8.21 3.29 4.60
CA ALA A 15 8.10 4.64 4.08
C ALA A 15 7.37 4.68 2.72
N ALA A 16 7.74 3.81 1.78
CA ALA A 16 7.09 3.69 0.48
C ALA A 16 5.60 3.29 0.60
N SER A 17 5.27 2.39 1.54
CA SER A 17 3.87 2.02 1.82
C SER A 17 3.06 3.22 2.33
N ASN A 18 3.62 4.01 3.24
CA ASN A 18 2.96 5.20 3.77
C ASN A 18 2.76 6.27 2.68
N GLU A 19 3.77 6.47 1.82
CA GLU A 19 3.68 7.40 0.69
C GLU A 19 2.59 6.97 -0.30
N PHE A 20 2.52 5.67 -0.61
CA PHE A 20 1.47 5.12 -1.47
C PHE A 20 0.07 5.35 -0.88
N GLN A 21 -0.13 5.10 0.41
CA GLN A 21 -1.40 5.38 1.09
C GLN A 21 -1.77 6.88 1.06
N ALA A 22 -0.80 7.76 1.25
CA ALA A 22 -1.02 9.21 1.17
C ALA A 22 -1.44 9.64 -0.25
N MET A 23 -0.79 9.09 -1.28
CA MET A 23 -1.15 9.32 -2.67
C MET A 23 -2.59 8.87 -2.97
N LEU A 24 -2.99 7.70 -2.48
CA LEU A 24 -4.36 7.19 -2.65
C LEU A 24 -5.39 8.06 -1.95
N HIS A 25 -5.08 8.57 -0.76
CA HIS A 25 -5.93 9.52 -0.05
C HIS A 25 -6.11 10.81 -0.87
N ASP A 26 -5.03 11.37 -1.42
CA ASP A 26 -5.09 12.57 -2.27
C ASP A 26 -5.90 12.33 -3.55
N MET A 27 -5.68 11.21 -4.23
CA MET A 27 -6.45 10.83 -5.42
C MET A 27 -7.95 10.74 -5.12
N ARG A 28 -8.34 10.18 -3.98
CA ARG A 28 -9.75 10.14 -3.54
C ARG A 28 -10.29 11.54 -3.27
N GLY A 29 -9.51 12.38 -2.59
CA GLY A 29 -9.89 13.78 -2.34
C GLY A 29 -10.12 14.57 -3.63
N ARG A 30 -9.23 14.40 -4.61
CA ARG A 30 -9.35 14.99 -5.95
C ARG A 30 -10.58 14.50 -6.70
N LEU A 31 -10.91 13.21 -6.60
CA LEU A 31 -12.14 12.66 -7.19
C LEU A 31 -13.38 13.30 -6.57
N THR A 32 -13.47 13.35 -5.24
CA THR A 32 -14.59 13.99 -4.54
C THR A 32 -14.68 15.48 -4.90
N GLY A 33 -13.54 16.16 -5.05
CA GLY A 33 -13.48 17.54 -5.55
C GLY A 33 -14.06 17.67 -6.96
N LEU A 34 -13.69 16.77 -7.87
CA LEU A 34 -14.21 16.71 -9.23
C LEU A 34 -15.72 16.42 -9.24
N GLU A 35 -16.18 15.45 -8.45
CA GLU A 35 -17.60 15.10 -8.31
C GLU A 35 -18.42 16.31 -7.85
N ASN A 36 -17.95 17.02 -6.82
CA ASN A 36 -18.60 18.23 -6.32
C ASN A 36 -18.62 19.36 -7.37
N PHE A 37 -17.50 19.57 -8.06
CA PHE A 37 -17.40 20.57 -9.14
C PHE A 37 -18.35 20.25 -10.31
N MET A 38 -18.49 18.97 -10.63
CA MET A 38 -19.32 18.50 -11.73
C MET A 38 -20.79 18.36 -11.34
N ALA A 39 -21.13 18.24 -10.05
CA ALA A 39 -22.49 17.99 -9.57
C ALA A 39 -23.53 18.97 -10.13
N ASP A 40 -23.21 20.26 -10.18
CA ASP A 40 -24.10 21.27 -10.75
C ASP A 40 -24.10 21.27 -12.28
N ARG A 41 -22.99 20.90 -12.92
CA ARG A 41 -22.89 20.81 -14.38
C ARG A 41 -23.62 19.60 -14.94
N ILE A 42 -23.61 18.47 -14.23
CA ILE A 42 -24.29 17.24 -14.65
C ILE A 42 -25.81 17.40 -14.63
N LYS A 43 -26.35 18.33 -13.82
CA LYS A 43 -27.79 18.64 -13.82
C LYS A 43 -28.28 19.16 -15.18
N THR A 44 -27.39 19.74 -16.00
CA THR A 44 -27.72 20.23 -17.35
C THR A 44 -27.39 19.22 -18.45
N TRP A 45 -26.82 18.06 -18.09
CA TRP A 45 -26.47 17.01 -19.04
C TRP A 45 -27.63 16.03 -19.22
N ASP A 46 -27.99 15.78 -20.47
CA ASP A 46 -29.05 14.83 -20.81
C ASP A 46 -28.52 13.46 -21.24
N GLY A 47 -29.32 12.43 -20.94
CA GLY A 47 -29.25 11.08 -21.51
C GLY A 47 -27.86 10.43 -21.51
N ALA A 48 -27.20 10.45 -22.67
CA ALA A 48 -25.96 9.74 -22.92
C ALA A 48 -24.76 10.30 -22.12
N SER A 49 -24.65 11.62 -21.99
CA SER A 49 -23.50 12.25 -21.30
C SER A 49 -23.53 11.97 -19.80
N LYS A 50 -24.73 11.99 -19.21
CA LYS A 50 -24.92 11.66 -17.79
C LYS A 50 -24.64 10.18 -17.51
N ALA A 51 -25.07 9.28 -18.40
CA ALA A 51 -24.80 7.85 -18.30
C ALA A 51 -23.29 7.54 -18.43
N ALA A 52 -22.62 8.13 -19.41
CA ALA A 52 -21.18 7.96 -19.61
C ALA A 52 -20.37 8.46 -18.40
N TYR A 53 -20.75 9.60 -17.81
CA TYR A 53 -20.13 10.09 -16.59
C TYR A 53 -20.32 9.14 -15.40
N ALA A 54 -21.55 8.66 -15.19
CA ALA A 54 -21.84 7.73 -14.10
C ALA A 54 -21.04 6.42 -14.24
N GLN A 55 -20.86 5.92 -15.47
CA GLN A 55 -20.00 4.77 -15.74
C GLN A 55 -18.55 5.06 -15.38
N LEU A 56 -17.98 6.17 -15.88
CA LEU A 56 -16.60 6.56 -15.60
C LEU A 56 -16.36 6.75 -14.08
N GLN A 57 -17.33 7.33 -13.38
CA GLN A 57 -17.30 7.49 -11.93
C GLN A 57 -17.24 6.13 -11.23
N GLY A 58 -18.05 5.16 -11.65
CA GLY A 58 -18.05 3.81 -11.10
C GLY A 58 -16.74 3.05 -11.37
N GLU A 59 -16.21 3.15 -12.58
CA GLU A 59 -14.91 2.56 -12.96
C GLU A 59 -13.78 3.15 -12.10
N TRP A 60 -13.78 4.46 -11.92
CA TRP A 60 -12.79 5.13 -11.08
C TRP A 60 -12.89 4.69 -9.60
N GLN A 61 -14.08 4.66 -9.03
CA GLN A 61 -14.29 4.22 -7.65
C GLN A 61 -13.82 2.77 -7.44
N THR A 62 -14.09 1.91 -8.42
CA THR A 62 -13.65 0.51 -8.40
C THR A 62 -12.12 0.42 -8.45
N GLY A 63 -11.47 1.14 -9.38
CA GLY A 63 -10.00 1.18 -9.47
C GLY A 63 -9.35 1.72 -8.20
N ALA A 64 -9.91 2.77 -7.59
CA ALA A 64 -9.41 3.32 -6.34
C ALA A 64 -9.52 2.32 -5.18
N GLN A 65 -10.63 1.56 -5.09
CA GLN A 65 -10.78 0.49 -4.10
C GLN A 65 -9.76 -0.63 -4.30
N GLN A 66 -9.51 -1.03 -5.54
CA GLN A 66 -8.51 -2.05 -5.86
C GLN A 66 -7.10 -1.60 -5.48
N LEU A 67 -6.74 -0.34 -5.78
CA LEU A 67 -5.45 0.22 -5.41
C LEU A 67 -5.27 0.30 -3.89
N ASN A 68 -6.32 0.65 -3.15
CA ASN A 68 -6.27 0.59 -1.68
C ASN A 68 -6.01 -0.83 -1.19
N GLY A 69 -6.72 -1.83 -1.72
CA GLY A 69 -6.51 -3.24 -1.35
C GLY A 69 -5.08 -3.70 -1.62
N VAL A 70 -4.53 -3.39 -2.79
CA VAL A 70 -3.13 -3.70 -3.12
C VAL A 70 -2.15 -2.99 -2.16
N GLY A 71 -2.44 -1.74 -1.78
CA GLY A 71 -1.63 -1.00 -0.82
C GLY A 71 -1.63 -1.62 0.58
N GLU A 72 -2.81 -2.07 1.05
CA GLU A 72 -2.95 -2.79 2.32
C GLU A 72 -2.24 -4.14 2.29
N ASP A 73 -2.38 -4.90 1.20
CA ASP A 73 -1.68 -6.18 1.01
C ASP A 73 -0.16 -6.00 1.02
N PHE A 74 0.34 -4.94 0.37
CA PHE A 74 1.76 -4.61 0.37
C PHE A 74 2.26 -4.23 1.78
N ALA A 75 1.51 -3.39 2.51
CA ALA A 75 1.82 -3.03 3.89
C ALA A 75 1.89 -4.28 4.79
N ASN A 76 0.91 -5.17 4.66
CA ASN A 76 0.85 -6.42 5.41
C ASN A 76 2.03 -7.34 5.08
N ALA A 77 2.39 -7.46 3.81
CA ALA A 77 3.54 -8.27 3.38
C ALA A 77 4.86 -7.72 3.95
N ILE A 78 5.02 -6.40 4.03
CA ILE A 78 6.19 -5.75 4.65
C ILE A 78 6.23 -6.04 6.15
N LEU A 79 5.12 -5.86 6.86
CA LEU A 79 5.04 -6.14 8.30
C LEU A 79 5.39 -7.61 8.62
N GLN A 80 4.83 -8.55 7.85
CA GLN A 80 5.15 -9.97 7.99
C GLN A 80 6.63 -10.26 7.70
N SER A 81 7.22 -9.57 6.72
CA SER A 81 8.64 -9.72 6.38
C SER A 81 9.54 -9.17 7.49
N GLY A 82 9.18 -8.03 8.08
CA GLY A 82 9.89 -7.46 9.23
C GLY A 82 9.86 -8.38 10.46
N GLN A 83 8.70 -8.94 10.81
CA GLN A 83 8.59 -9.91 11.89
C GLN A 83 9.47 -11.14 11.67
N LYS A 84 9.50 -11.68 10.44
CA LYS A 84 10.35 -12.82 10.10
C LYS A 84 11.83 -12.48 10.21
N PHE A 85 12.23 -11.26 9.84
CA PHE A 85 13.61 -10.81 9.95
C PHE A 85 14.05 -10.71 11.42
N THR A 86 13.27 -10.03 12.27
CA THR A 86 13.56 -9.92 13.71
C THR A 86 13.67 -11.30 14.37
N GLN A 87 12.73 -12.22 14.08
CA GLN A 87 12.78 -13.58 14.63
C GLN A 87 13.98 -14.40 14.14
N ALA A 88 14.46 -14.15 12.92
CA ALA A 88 15.66 -14.80 12.41
C ALA A 88 16.92 -14.25 13.08
N GLU A 89 16.98 -12.95 13.31
CA GLU A 89 18.08 -12.29 13.99
C GLU A 89 18.16 -12.68 15.47
N GLU A 90 17.03 -12.71 16.19
CA GLU A 90 16.95 -13.20 17.56
C GLU A 90 17.44 -14.65 17.68
N ARG A 91 16.98 -15.55 16.79
CA ARG A 91 17.45 -16.95 16.77
C ARG A 91 18.94 -17.07 16.48
N ASN A 92 19.48 -16.25 15.59
CA ASN A 92 20.91 -16.23 15.31
C ASN A 92 21.72 -15.72 16.50
N LEU A 93 21.25 -14.66 17.18
CA LEU A 93 21.89 -14.13 18.39
C LEU A 93 21.87 -15.16 19.53
N GLU A 94 20.75 -15.85 19.73
CA GLU A 94 20.63 -16.94 20.70
C GLU A 94 21.56 -18.12 20.37
N ALA A 95 21.67 -18.49 19.09
CA ALA A 95 22.57 -19.56 18.66
C ALA A 95 24.03 -19.18 18.94
N ILE A 96 24.43 -17.95 18.62
CA ILE A 96 25.77 -17.42 18.90
C ILE A 96 26.04 -17.42 20.42
N ALA A 97 25.08 -16.97 21.23
CA ALA A 97 25.19 -16.93 22.68
C ALA A 97 25.38 -18.34 23.27
N ARG A 98 24.58 -19.32 22.82
CA ARG A 98 24.69 -20.73 23.23
C ARG A 98 26.04 -21.33 22.86
N THR A 99 26.53 -21.05 21.66
CA THR A 99 27.83 -21.56 21.21
C THR A 99 28.96 -20.94 22.02
N ARG A 100 28.85 -19.66 22.40
CA ARG A 100 29.87 -18.98 23.21
C ARG A 100 29.91 -19.51 24.66
N SER A 101 28.77 -19.89 25.25
CA SER A 101 28.73 -20.46 26.61
C SER A 101 29.23 -21.91 26.70
N SER A 102 29.27 -22.66 25.59
CA SER A 102 29.78 -24.03 25.58
C SER A 102 31.32 -24.14 25.51
N PHE A 103 32.01 -23.01 25.34
CA PHE A 103 33.48 -22.94 25.27
C PHE A 103 34.13 -22.26 26.49
N SER A 104 33.35 -21.95 27.54
CA SER A 104 33.81 -21.43 28.84
C SER A 104 33.53 -22.43 29.95
#